data_AF-A0A2T4WWU2-F1
#
_entry.id   AF-A0A2T4WWU2-F1
#
_cell.length_a   1.000
_cell.length_b   1.000
_cell.length_c   1.000
_cell.angle_alpha   90.00
_cell.angle_beta   90.00
_cell.angle_gamma   90.00
#
_symmetry.space_group_name_H-M   'P 1'
#
loop_
_entity.id
_entity.type
_entity.pdbx_description
1 polymer ?
#
loop_
_entity_poly.entity_id
_entity_poly.type
_entity_poly.pdbx_seq_one_letter_code
_entity_poly.pdbx_strand_id
1 'polypeptide(L)'
;MSAVEIRAEIQSYLEQVKDESFLKVVHSMLGTYVQELEDSIIGYEADGSPVTASVAKAQFAEDLSKPEEFMSVEDFEKELDQLTA
;
A
#
# COMPACT_ATOMS: atom_id res chain seq x y z
N MET A 1 5.10 -18.50 25.11
CA MET A 1 3.78 -17.88 25.31
C MET A 1 2.87 -18.24 24.16
N SER A 2 1.61 -18.52 24.46
CA SER A 2 0.55 -18.75 23.48
C SER A 2 0.01 -17.42 22.94
N ALA A 3 -0.69 -17.48 21.80
CA ALA A 3 -1.35 -16.31 21.23
C ALA A 3 -2.37 -15.66 22.19
N VAL A 4 -3.01 -16.46 23.07
CA VAL A 4 -3.96 -15.97 24.07
C VAL A 4 -3.24 -15.14 25.13
N GLU A 5 -2.09 -15.61 25.62
CA GLU A 5 -1.27 -14.90 26.61
C GLU A 5 -0.75 -13.57 26.05
N ILE A 6 -0.26 -13.59 24.80
CA ILE A 6 0.26 -12.39 24.13
C ILE A 6 -0.84 -11.33 23.97
N ARG A 7 -2.05 -11.73 23.55
CA ARG A 7 -3.19 -10.80 23.41
C ARG A 7 -3.58 -10.17 24.75
N ALA A 8 -3.61 -10.98 25.81
CA ALA A 8 -3.94 -10.49 27.15
C ALA A 8 -2.91 -9.48 27.68
N GLU A 9 -1.61 -9.72 27.46
CA GLU A 9 -0.57 -8.77 27.84
C GLU A 9 -0.63 -7.48 27.04
N ILE A 10 -0.81 -7.54 25.71
CA ILE A 10 -0.96 -6.34 24.87
C ILE A 10 -2.14 -5.50 25.35
N GLN A 11 -3.29 -6.12 25.61
CA GLN A 11 -4.48 -5.44 26.14
C GLN A 11 -4.14 -4.72 27.46
N SER A 12 -3.45 -5.41 28.38
CA SER A 12 -3.04 -4.83 29.67
C SER A 12 -2.09 -3.65 29.51
N TYR A 13 -1.17 -3.68 28.55
CA TYR A 13 -0.29 -2.54 28.26
C TYR A 13 -1.07 -1.34 27.72
N LEU A 14 -2.01 -1.57 26.80
CA LEU A 14 -2.84 -0.52 26.22
C LEU A 14 -3.71 0.19 27.27
N GLU A 15 -4.24 -0.54 28.25
CA GLU A 15 -5.02 0.03 29.36
C GLU A 15 -4.19 0.95 30.27
N GLN A 16 -2.88 0.75 30.32
CA GLN A 16 -1.97 1.57 31.13
C GLN A 16 -1.50 2.83 30.39
N VAL A 17 -1.56 2.84 29.06
CA VAL A 17 -1.17 4.00 28.25
C VAL A 17 -2.28 5.06 28.30
N LYS A 18 -1.93 6.25 28.78
CA LYS A 18 -2.82 7.42 28.81
C LYS A 18 -2.55 8.44 27.69
N ASP A 19 -1.45 8.27 26.96
CA ASP A 19 -1.07 9.16 25.86
C ASP A 19 -1.89 8.82 24.61
N GLU A 20 -2.83 9.69 24.28
CA GLU A 20 -3.68 9.57 23.10
C GLU A 20 -2.87 9.59 21.78
N SER A 21 -1.76 10.32 21.72
CA SER A 21 -0.93 10.40 20.51
C SER A 21 -0.29 9.05 20.22
N PHE A 22 0.19 8.36 21.27
CA PHE A 22 0.70 7.00 21.13
C PHE A 22 -0.39 6.02 20.70
N LEU A 23 -1.59 6.11 21.30
CA LEU A 23 -2.73 5.26 20.91
C LEU A 23 -3.12 5.44 19.44
N LYS A 24 -3.05 6.67 18.91
CA LYS A 24 -3.27 6.95 17.47
C LYS A 24 -2.26 6.24 16.58
N VAL A 25 -0.98 6.22 16.97
CA VAL A 25 0.07 5.51 16.22
C VAL A 25 -0.18 4.00 16.23
N VAL A 26 -0.47 3.43 17.40
CA VAL A 26 -0.78 1.99 17.53
C VAL A 26 -2.02 1.61 16.72
N HIS A 27 -3.08 2.41 16.80
CA HIS A 27 -4.29 2.23 16.01
C HIS A 27 -3.99 2.25 14.51
N SER A 28 -3.20 3.23 14.04
CA SER A 28 -2.80 3.30 12.63
C SER A 28 -2.05 2.04 12.20
N MET A 29 -1.05 1.60 12.98
CA MET A 29 -0.23 0.43 12.65
C MET A 29 -1.06 -0.86 12.62
N LEU A 30 -1.89 -1.11 13.63
CA LEU A 30 -2.77 -2.28 13.68
C LEU A 30 -3.84 -2.23 12.60
N GLY A 31 -4.41 -1.06 12.35
CA GLY A 31 -5.40 -0.84 11.28
C GLY A 31 -4.82 -1.20 9.92
N THR A 32 -3.60 -0.74 9.60
CA THR A 32 -2.90 -1.10 8.37
C THR A 32 -2.67 -2.60 8.26
N TYR A 33 -2.17 -3.25 9.32
CA TYR A 33 -1.95 -4.70 9.31
C TYR A 33 -3.24 -5.49 9.07
N VAL A 34 -4.36 -5.08 9.70
CA VAL A 34 -5.66 -5.73 9.50
C VAL A 34 -6.17 -5.53 8.08
N GLN A 35 -6.02 -4.32 7.52
CA GLN A 35 -6.39 -4.05 6.12
C GLN A 35 -5.57 -4.88 5.13
N GLU A 36 -4.27 -5.03 5.34
CA GLU A 36 -3.40 -5.85 4.48
C GLU A 36 -3.77 -7.34 4.47
N LEU A 37 -4.39 -7.85 5.53
CA LEU A 37 -4.92 -9.22 5.57
C LEU A 37 -6.12 -9.42 4.64
N GLU A 38 -6.92 -8.36 4.42
CA GLU A 38 -8.08 -8.40 3.54
C GLU A 38 -7.68 -8.10 2.08
N ASP A 39 -6.83 -7.10 1.88
CA ASP A 39 -6.33 -6.70 0.57
C ASP A 39 -4.93 -6.10 0.69
N SER A 40 -3.93 -6.80 0.14
CA SER A 40 -2.53 -6.46 0.32
C SER A 40 -2.19 -5.11 -0.32
N ILE A 41 -1.49 -4.25 0.41
CA ILE A 41 -0.90 -3.02 -0.13
C ILE A 41 0.28 -3.41 -1.01
N ILE A 42 0.28 -2.96 -2.27
CA ILE A 42 1.33 -3.27 -3.24
C ILE A 42 2.25 -2.08 -3.55
N GLY A 43 1.90 -0.90 -3.05
CA GLY A 43 2.63 0.33 -3.29
C GLY A 43 1.93 1.54 -2.66
N TYR A 44 2.45 2.73 -2.95
CA TYR A 44 1.92 4.00 -2.49
C TYR A 44 1.91 5.00 -3.64
N GLU A 45 0.90 5.85 -3.65
CA GLU A 45 0.81 7.03 -4.52
C GLU A 45 1.84 8.09 -4.12
N ALA A 46 2.06 9.08 -5.00
CA ALA A 46 2.98 10.18 -4.75
C ALA A 46 2.58 11.05 -3.54
N ASP A 47 1.30 11.04 -3.15
CA ASP A 47 0.80 11.71 -1.95
C ASP A 47 0.93 10.86 -0.67
N GLY A 48 1.45 9.63 -0.79
CA GLY A 48 1.61 8.67 0.31
C GLY A 48 0.38 7.81 0.59
N SER A 49 -0.69 7.91 -0.20
CA SER A 49 -1.87 7.05 -0.07
C SER A 49 -1.54 5.61 -0.47
N PRO A 50 -1.98 4.58 0.28
CA PRO A 50 -1.70 3.19 -0.06
C PRO A 50 -2.51 2.73 -1.28
N VAL A 51 -1.86 1.97 -2.16
CA VAL A 51 -2.50 1.29 -3.30
C VAL A 51 -2.65 -0.19 -2.98
N THR A 52 -3.88 -0.68 -2.97
CA THR A 52 -4.17 -2.09 -2.70
C THR A 52 -4.15 -2.95 -3.96
N ALA A 53 -3.98 -4.27 -3.80
CA ALA A 53 -3.89 -5.21 -4.91
C ALA A 53 -5.18 -5.26 -5.74
N SER A 54 -6.35 -5.09 -5.12
CA SER A 54 -7.63 -5.05 -5.85
C SER A 54 -7.72 -3.84 -6.77
N VAL A 55 -7.36 -2.66 -6.26
CA VAL A 55 -7.37 -1.40 -7.04
C VAL A 55 -6.39 -1.50 -8.20
N ALA A 56 -5.17 -1.98 -7.94
CA ALA A 56 -4.15 -2.13 -8.98
C ALA A 56 -4.56 -3.13 -10.07
N LYS A 57 -5.18 -4.26 -9.71
CA LYS A 57 -5.69 -5.22 -10.70
C LYS A 57 -6.76 -4.61 -11.60
N ALA A 58 -7.65 -3.78 -11.04
CA ALA A 58 -8.66 -3.09 -11.83
C ALA A 58 -8.02 -2.10 -12.81
N GLN A 59 -7.04 -1.31 -12.33
CA GLN A 59 -6.30 -0.37 -13.17
C GLN A 59 -5.55 -1.09 -14.29
N PHE A 60 -4.79 -2.14 -13.99
CA PHE A 60 -4.06 -2.90 -15.01
C PHE A 60 -4.99 -3.55 -16.03
N ALA A 61 -6.17 -4.00 -15.63
CA ALA A 61 -7.16 -4.54 -16.56
C ALA A 61 -7.71 -3.45 -17.50
N GLU A 62 -7.91 -2.22 -17.00
CA GLU A 62 -8.28 -1.07 -17.82
C GLU A 62 -7.15 -0.69 -18.79
N ASP A 63 -5.93 -0.56 -18.30
CA ASP A 63 -4.76 -0.19 -19.11
C ASP A 63 -4.52 -1.20 -20.25
N LEU A 64 -4.60 -2.49 -19.94
CA LEU A 64 -4.48 -3.57 -20.92
C LEU A 64 -5.62 -3.60 -21.95
N SER A 65 -6.74 -2.93 -21.68
CA SER A 65 -7.85 -2.79 -22.64
C SER A 65 -7.64 -1.68 -23.66
N LYS A 66 -6.67 -0.78 -23.42
CA LYS A 66 -6.33 0.37 -24.28
C LYS A 66 -4.84 0.36 -24.67
N PRO A 67 -4.32 -0.73 -25.26
CA PRO A 67 -2.90 -0.85 -25.58
C PRO A 67 -2.39 0.24 -26.54
N GLU A 68 -3.27 0.87 -27.31
CA GLU A 68 -2.96 1.99 -28.21
C GLU A 68 -2.55 3.29 -27.49
N GLU A 69 -2.86 3.44 -26.20
CA GLU A 69 -2.44 4.59 -25.39
C GLU A 69 -1.00 4.44 -24.86
N PHE A 70 -0.38 3.27 -25.05
CA PHE A 70 0.95 2.95 -24.57
C PHE A 70 1.91 2.74 -25.73
N MET A 71 3.17 3.16 -25.54
CA MET A 71 4.26 2.88 -26.48
C MET A 71 5.17 1.78 -25.94
N SER A 72 5.87 1.09 -26.85
CA SER A 72 6.90 0.14 -26.43
C SER A 72 8.13 0.87 -25.87
N VAL A 73 8.91 0.17 -25.04
CA VAL A 73 10.19 0.71 -24.55
C VAL A 73 11.13 1.07 -25.71
N GLU A 74 11.14 0.25 -26.76
CA GLU A 74 11.95 0.49 -27.96
C GLU A 74 11.53 1.76 -28.71
N ASP A 75 10.23 2.06 -28.76
CA ASP A 75 9.75 3.28 -29.39
C ASP A 75 10.05 4.51 -28.52
N PHE A 76 9.98 4.37 -27.19
CA PHE A 76 10.35 5.42 -26.25
C PHE A 76 11.84 5.79 -26.36
N GLU A 77 12.71 4.78 -26.46
CA GLU A 77 14.15 4.99 -26.66
C GLU A 77 14.44 5.74 -27.97
N LYS A 78 13.76 5.37 -29.07
CA LYS A 78 13.90 6.08 -30.36
C LYS A 78 13.45 7.53 -30.29
N GLU A 79 12.38 7.85 -29.55
CA GLU A 79 11.93 9.23 -29.39
C GLU A 79 12.92 10.07 -28.59
N LEU A 80 13.51 9.51 -27.52
CA LEU A 80 14.53 10.20 -26.72
C LEU A 80 15.79 10.52 -27.54
N ASP A 81 16.25 9.59 -28.36
CA ASP A 81 17.41 9.79 -29.24
C ASP A 81 17.14 10.90 -30.28
N GLN A 82 15.92 11.00 -30.80
CA GLN A 82 15.53 12.07 -31.74
C GLN A 82 15.39 13.45 -31.08
N LEU A 83 15.08 13.50 -29.79
CA LEU A 83 14.96 14.74 -29.01
C LEU A 83 16.31 15.32 -28.58
N THR A 84 17.36 14.50 -28.57
CA THR A 84 18.70 14.86 -28.10
C THR A 84 19.73 15.03 -29.22
N ALA A 85 19.34 14.75 -30.48
CA ALA A 85 20.13 14.94 -31.69
C ALA A 85 19.86 16.29 -32.39
#